data_AF-A0A4R5GBL2-F1
#
_entry.id   AF-A0A4R5GBL2-F1
#
_cell.length_a   1.000
_cell.length_b   1.000
_cell.length_c   1.000
_cell.angle_alpha   90.00
_cell.angle_beta   90.00
_cell.angle_gamma   90.00
#
_symmetry.space_group_name_H-M   'P 1'
#
loop_
_entity.id
_entity.type
_entity.pdbx_description
1 polymer ?
#
loop_
_entity_poly.entity_id
_entity_poly.type
_entity_poly.pdbx_seq_one_letter_code
_entity_poly.pdbx_strand_id
1 'polypeptide(L)'
;VATGRVERGVCKVGDEVEIVGLRDTKKTTITGVEMHRKLLDQGMAGDNVGVLLRGVARDDVERGQVLAKPGSITPHTKFEASVYVLSKDEGGRHSAFFGGYRPQFYFRTTDVTGVVELPAGVEMVMPGDNVSFTVELIKPIAMEEGLRFAIREGGRTVGAGVVTKVLE
;
A
#
# COMPACT_ATOMS: atom_id res chain seq x y z
N VAL A 1 15.00 -7.80 11.65
CA VAL A 1 15.29 -6.50 11.02
C VAL A 1 14.29 -6.29 9.89
N ALA A 2 13.55 -5.18 9.91
CA ALA A 2 12.66 -4.81 8.82
C ALA A 2 13.41 -3.87 7.86
N THR A 3 13.51 -4.22 6.58
CA THR A 3 14.24 -3.42 5.60
C THR A 3 13.28 -2.65 4.71
N GLY A 4 13.61 -1.39 4.40
CA GLY A 4 12.80 -0.58 3.49
C GLY A 4 13.48 0.75 3.15
N ARG A 5 12.85 1.49 2.24
CA ARG A 5 13.19 2.88 2.00
C ARG A 5 12.32 3.77 2.89
N VAL A 6 12.93 4.71 3.60
CA VAL A 6 12.15 5.72 4.35
C VAL A 6 11.42 6.60 3.35
N GLU A 7 10.09 6.51 3.32
CA GLU A 7 9.26 7.27 2.38
C GLU A 7 9.21 8.76 2.75
N ARG A 8 9.06 9.07 4.04
CA ARG A 8 8.99 10.43 4.58
C ARG A 8 9.41 10.47 6.05
N GLY A 9 9.81 11.66 6.51
CA GLY A 9 10.20 11.89 7.90
C GLY A 9 11.59 11.34 8.27
N VAL A 10 11.79 11.12 9.57
CA VAL A 10 13.04 10.63 10.17
C VAL A 10 12.66 9.59 11.22
N CYS A 11 13.43 8.50 11.29
CA CYS A 11 13.33 7.48 12.33
C CYS A 11 14.63 7.40 13.12
N LYS A 12 14.56 7.42 14.45
CA LYS A 12 15.73 7.42 15.33
C LYS A 12 15.74 6.20 16.23
N VAL A 13 16.92 5.81 16.68
CA VAL A 13 17.04 4.81 17.74
C VAL A 13 16.34 5.34 19.01
N GLY A 14 15.44 4.55 19.58
CA GLY A 14 14.61 4.91 20.73
C GLY A 14 13.20 5.36 20.38
N ASP A 15 12.89 5.66 19.11
CA ASP A 15 11.53 6.07 18.72
C ASP A 15 10.52 4.92 18.87
N GLU A 16 9.32 5.24 19.35
CA GLU A 16 8.16 4.35 19.24
C GLU A 16 7.60 4.41 17.81
N VAL A 17 7.29 3.24 17.26
CA VAL A 17 6.68 3.07 15.93
C VAL A 17 5.57 2.04 15.96
N GLU A 18 4.64 2.17 15.02
CA GLU A 18 3.59 1.21 14.73
C GLU A 18 3.92 0.41 13.48
N ILE A 19 3.67 -0.89 13.53
CA ILE A 19 3.64 -1.79 12.37
C ILE A 19 2.19 -1.84 11.90
N VAL A 20 1.90 -1.24 10.74
CA VAL A 20 0.52 -1.02 10.26
C VAL A 20 0.24 -1.78 8.97
N GLY A 21 -0.94 -2.40 8.88
CA GLY A 21 -1.44 -3.10 7.69
C GLY A 21 -1.35 -4.62 7.79
N LEU A 22 -2.13 -5.30 6.96
CA LEU A 22 -2.29 -6.76 6.79
C LEU A 22 -2.80 -7.54 8.01
N ARG A 23 -2.49 -7.07 9.22
CA ARG A 23 -2.84 -7.63 10.53
C ARG A 23 -3.12 -6.46 11.49
N ASP A 24 -3.47 -6.79 12.73
CA ASP A 24 -3.66 -5.82 13.79
C ASP A 24 -2.39 -4.98 14.02
N THR A 25 -2.59 -3.68 14.22
CA THR A 25 -1.48 -2.74 14.46
C THR A 25 -0.74 -3.09 15.76
N LYS A 26 0.58 -3.25 15.67
CA LYS A 26 1.45 -3.53 16.82
C LYS A 26 2.41 -2.37 17.04
N LYS A 27 2.54 -1.94 18.30
CA LYS A 27 3.54 -0.96 18.72
C LYS A 27 4.86 -1.64 19.07
N THR A 28 5.97 -0.96 18.77
CA THR A 28 7.32 -1.39 19.14
C THR A 28 8.25 -0.18 19.22
N THR A 29 9.49 -0.41 19.61
CA THR A 29 10.54 0.61 19.70
C THR A 29 11.68 0.27 18.75
N ILE A 30 12.20 1.27 18.05
CA ILE A 30 13.42 1.13 17.24
C ILE A 30 14.62 0.96 18.17
N THR A 31 15.35 -0.14 18.04
CA THR A 31 16.58 -0.40 18.81
C THR A 31 17.86 -0.22 18.01
N GLY A 32 17.74 0.03 16.71
CA GLY A 32 18.87 0.24 15.82
C GLY A 32 18.41 0.61 14.42
N VAL A 33 19.19 1.46 13.75
CA VAL A 33 19.04 1.77 12.33
C VAL A 33 20.36 1.42 11.66
N GLU A 34 20.30 0.66 10.56
CA GLU A 34 21.48 0.25 9.81
C GLU A 34 21.35 0.57 8.32
N MET A 35 22.47 0.94 7.69
CA MET A 35 22.57 1.11 6.24
C MET A 35 23.89 0.50 5.77
N HIS A 36 23.85 -0.43 4.82
CA HIS A 36 25.05 -1.07 4.25
C HIS A 36 26.05 -1.60 5.32
N ARG A 37 25.55 -2.28 6.36
CA ARG A 37 26.32 -2.81 7.51
C ARG A 37 26.97 -1.75 8.40
N LYS A 38 26.55 -0.48 8.30
CA LYS A 38 26.93 0.59 9.22
C LYS A 38 25.74 0.93 10.11
N LEU A 39 26.00 1.08 11.42
CA LEU A 39 25.02 1.58 12.36
C LEU A 39 24.89 3.10 12.20
N LEU A 40 23.66 3.58 12.25
CA LEU A 40 23.29 4.99 12.17
C LEU A 40 22.47 5.35 13.41
N ASP A 41 22.58 6.60 13.86
CA ASP A 41 21.75 7.12 14.95
C ASP A 41 20.30 7.37 14.48
N GLN A 42 20.13 7.65 13.18
CA GLN A 42 18.84 7.90 12.54
C GLN A 42 18.87 7.56 11.05
N GLY A 43 17.69 7.27 10.48
CA GLY A 43 17.46 7.18 9.03
C GLY A 43 16.45 8.25 8.59
N MET A 44 16.65 8.84 7.41
CA MET A 44 15.80 9.91 6.88
C MET A 44 15.21 9.56 5.52
N ALA A 45 14.20 10.33 5.08
CA ALA A 45 13.54 10.15 3.80
C ALA A 45 14.53 9.97 2.63
N GLY A 46 14.35 8.90 1.86
CA GLY A 46 15.24 8.50 0.76
C GLY A 46 16.24 7.40 1.12
N ASP A 47 16.57 7.24 2.41
CA ASP A 47 17.51 6.23 2.87
C ASP A 47 16.94 4.81 2.74
N ASN A 48 17.75 3.87 2.28
CA ASN A 48 17.43 2.44 2.33
C ASN A 48 18.06 1.84 3.59
N VAL A 49 17.24 1.56 4.60
CA VAL A 49 17.70 1.16 5.93
C VAL A 49 17.15 -0.19 6.36
N GLY A 50 17.88 -0.87 7.24
CA GLY A 50 17.35 -1.90 8.12
C GLY A 50 16.98 -1.27 9.47
N VAL A 51 15.77 -1.54 9.95
CA VAL A 51 15.28 -1.09 11.25
C VAL A 51 15.18 -2.30 12.18
N LEU A 52 15.88 -2.24 13.32
CA LEU A 52 15.80 -3.23 14.37
C LEU A 52 14.65 -2.87 15.30
N LEU A 53 13.74 -3.81 15.53
CA LEU A 53 12.51 -3.60 16.30
C LEU A 53 12.55 -4.45 17.57
N ARG A 54 12.22 -3.84 18.70
CA ARG A 54 12.22 -4.52 20.01
C ARG A 54 11.09 -5.55 20.09
N GLY A 55 11.44 -6.79 20.39
CA GLY A 55 10.45 -7.85 20.70
C GLY A 55 9.54 -8.20 19.53
N VAL A 56 9.99 -7.97 18.29
CA VAL A 56 9.27 -8.34 17.06
C VAL A 56 10.01 -9.51 16.42
N ALA A 57 9.36 -10.67 16.38
CA ALA A 57 9.90 -11.84 15.68
C ALA A 57 9.81 -11.65 14.16
N ARG A 58 10.52 -12.48 13.39
CA ARG A 58 10.44 -12.45 11.92
C ARG A 58 9.01 -12.68 11.42
N ASP A 59 8.24 -13.52 12.09
CA ASP A 59 6.87 -13.86 11.67
C ASP A 59 5.83 -12.83 12.10
N ASP A 60 6.22 -11.86 12.95
CA ASP A 60 5.38 -10.74 13.39
C ASP A 60 5.44 -9.53 12.44
N VAL A 61 6.34 -9.55 11.46
CA VAL A 61 6.50 -8.48 10.48
C VAL A 61 6.60 -9.06 9.08
N GLU A 62 5.76 -8.60 8.17
CA GLU A 62 5.72 -9.10 6.80
C GLU A 62 5.74 -7.99 5.77
N ARG A 63 6.20 -8.33 4.56
CA ARG A 63 6.24 -7.40 3.42
C ARG A 63 4.83 -6.91 3.11
N GLY A 64 4.68 -5.60 2.95
CA GLY A 64 3.39 -4.95 2.74
C GLY A 64 2.92 -4.12 3.93
N GLN A 65 3.41 -4.42 5.13
CA GLN A 65 3.23 -3.55 6.28
C GLN A 65 4.14 -2.31 6.18
N VAL A 66 3.77 -1.26 6.89
CA VAL A 66 4.58 -0.04 7.02
C VAL A 66 4.99 0.18 8.47
N LEU A 67 6.18 0.74 8.67
CA LEU A 67 6.58 1.32 9.95
C LEU A 67 6.21 2.80 9.93
N ALA A 68 5.40 3.23 10.88
CA ALA A 68 4.90 4.60 10.94
C ALA A 68 5.00 5.18 12.35
N LYS A 69 5.01 6.51 12.43
CA LYS A 69 4.84 7.20 13.72
C LYS A 69 3.48 6.81 14.30
N PRO A 70 3.37 6.50 15.60
CA PRO A 70 2.11 6.06 16.19
C PRO A 70 0.96 7.03 15.90
N GLY A 71 -0.16 6.48 15.43
CA GLY A 71 -1.37 7.24 15.07
C GLY A 71 -1.26 8.13 13.84
N SER A 72 -0.18 8.06 13.06
CA SER A 72 -0.02 8.90 11.84
C SER A 72 -0.63 8.32 10.58
N ILE A 73 -0.89 7.01 10.54
CA ILE A 73 -1.58 6.34 9.45
C ILE A 73 -2.30 5.11 10.00
N THR A 74 -3.51 4.86 9.52
CA THR A 74 -4.36 3.76 9.97
C THR A 74 -4.57 2.73 8.85
N PRO A 75 -4.83 1.47 9.21
CA PRO A 75 -5.18 0.43 8.25
C PRO A 75 -6.65 0.56 7.83
N HIS A 76 -6.92 0.39 6.53
CA HIS A 76 -8.25 0.52 5.94
C HIS A 76 -8.50 -0.59 4.91
N THR A 77 -9.76 -0.93 4.70
CA THR A 77 -10.20 -1.91 3.72
C THR A 77 -11.07 -1.31 2.63
N LYS A 78 -11.71 -0.16 2.85
CA LYS A 78 -12.63 0.42 1.87
C LYS A 78 -12.26 1.85 1.52
N PHE A 79 -12.19 2.13 0.22
CA PHE A 79 -11.82 3.45 -0.27
C PHE A 79 -12.44 3.76 -1.64
N GLU A 80 -12.63 5.04 -1.93
CA GLU A 80 -12.89 5.55 -3.27
C GLU A 80 -11.55 5.87 -3.96
N ALA A 81 -11.47 5.63 -5.26
CA ALA A 81 -10.30 5.97 -6.05
C ALA A 81 -10.67 6.52 -7.42
N SER A 82 -9.77 7.35 -7.94
CA SER A 82 -9.72 7.71 -9.36
C SER A 82 -8.66 6.87 -10.05
N VAL A 83 -9.02 6.24 -11.16
CA VAL A 83 -8.22 5.21 -11.83
C VAL A 83 -8.20 5.44 -13.32
N TYR A 84 -6.99 5.43 -13.88
CA TYR A 84 -6.76 5.25 -15.31
C TYR A 84 -6.58 3.76 -15.61
N VAL A 85 -7.39 3.22 -16.52
CA VAL A 85 -7.28 1.84 -16.99
C VAL A 85 -6.37 1.84 -18.21
N LEU A 86 -5.28 1.07 -18.16
CA LEU A 86 -4.31 1.04 -19.26
C LEU A 86 -4.99 0.48 -20.52
N SER A 87 -4.72 1.15 -21.64
CA SER A 87 -5.14 0.69 -22.96
C SER A 87 -4.40 -0.59 -23.34
N LYS A 88 -4.89 -1.24 -24.41
CA LYS A 88 -4.23 -2.41 -25.00
C LYS A 88 -2.79 -2.11 -25.43
N ASP A 89 -2.55 -0.94 -26.01
CA ASP A 89 -1.24 -0.55 -26.56
C ASP A 89 -0.22 -0.25 -25.45
N GLU A 90 -0.70 0.11 -24.26
CA GLU A 90 0.11 0.25 -23.04
C GLU A 90 0.36 -1.09 -22.32
N GLY A 91 -0.11 -2.21 -22.88
CA GLY A 91 0.03 -3.54 -22.29
C GLY A 91 -1.02 -3.87 -21.23
N GLY A 92 -2.11 -3.09 -21.17
CA GLY A 92 -3.25 -3.31 -20.29
C GLY A 92 -4.19 -4.43 -20.76
N ARG A 93 -5.48 -4.27 -20.46
CA ARG A 93 -6.51 -5.26 -20.84
C ARG A 93 -6.88 -5.12 -22.31
N HIS A 94 -7.33 -6.23 -22.90
CA HIS A 94 -7.96 -6.24 -24.22
C HIS A 94 -9.48 -6.03 -24.15
N SER A 95 -10.10 -6.42 -23.05
CA SER A 95 -11.54 -6.40 -22.84
C SER A 95 -11.90 -5.57 -21.60
N ALA A 96 -13.14 -5.09 -21.59
CA ALA A 96 -13.73 -4.40 -20.47
C ALA A 96 -13.75 -5.25 -19.19
N PHE A 97 -13.97 -4.60 -18.05
CA PHE A 97 -14.36 -5.26 -16.81
C PHE A 97 -15.65 -4.64 -16.25
N PHE A 98 -16.32 -5.39 -15.37
CA PHE A 98 -17.63 -5.06 -14.80
C PHE A 98 -17.52 -4.93 -13.27
N GLY A 99 -18.61 -4.51 -12.63
CA GLY A 99 -18.74 -4.57 -11.18
C GLY A 99 -18.49 -5.99 -10.64
N GLY A 100 -17.86 -6.09 -9.48
CA GLY A 100 -17.43 -7.36 -8.89
C GLY A 100 -16.10 -7.88 -9.43
N TYR A 101 -15.40 -7.13 -10.29
CA TYR A 101 -14.04 -7.44 -10.73
C TYR A 101 -13.08 -7.54 -9.53
N ARG A 102 -12.26 -8.61 -9.48
CA ARG A 102 -11.40 -8.94 -8.33
C ARG A 102 -9.89 -8.97 -8.65
N PRO A 103 -9.26 -7.84 -9.02
CA PRO A 103 -7.83 -7.79 -9.30
C PRO A 103 -6.98 -7.76 -8.02
N GLN A 104 -5.67 -7.73 -8.20
CA GLN A 104 -4.70 -7.38 -7.16
C GLN A 104 -4.43 -5.87 -7.19
N PHE A 105 -4.46 -5.23 -6.03
CA PHE A 105 -4.08 -3.83 -5.84
C PHE A 105 -2.69 -3.79 -5.22
N TYR A 106 -1.75 -3.19 -5.95
CA TYR A 106 -0.37 -3.04 -5.50
C TYR A 106 -0.19 -1.72 -4.77
N PHE A 107 -0.08 -1.81 -3.44
CA PHE A 107 0.21 -0.68 -2.55
C PHE A 107 1.65 -0.80 -2.04
N ARG A 108 2.49 0.16 -2.43
CA ARG A 108 3.92 0.25 -2.07
C ARG A 108 4.73 -1.01 -2.38
N THR A 109 4.62 -2.03 -1.53
CA THR A 109 5.44 -3.26 -1.58
C THR A 109 4.61 -4.54 -1.64
N THR A 110 3.28 -4.48 -1.59
CA THR A 110 2.41 -5.66 -1.53
C THR A 110 1.24 -5.60 -2.49
N ASP A 111 0.83 -6.77 -2.96
CA ASP A 111 -0.39 -7.01 -3.71
C ASP A 111 -1.48 -7.50 -2.75
N VAL A 112 -2.63 -6.83 -2.73
CA VAL A 112 -3.82 -7.26 -1.98
C VAL A 112 -5.00 -7.36 -2.92
N THR A 113 -5.69 -8.50 -2.91
CA THR A 113 -6.92 -8.66 -3.69
C THR A 113 -8.00 -7.71 -3.17
N GLY A 114 -8.70 -7.05 -4.08
CA GLY A 114 -9.85 -6.22 -3.76
C GLY A 114 -10.99 -6.46 -4.73
N VAL A 115 -12.18 -6.00 -4.37
CA VAL A 115 -13.38 -6.06 -5.22
C VAL A 115 -13.71 -4.64 -5.67
N VAL A 116 -13.93 -4.47 -6.97
CA VAL A 116 -14.33 -3.20 -7.57
C VAL A 116 -15.85 -3.07 -7.58
N GLU A 117 -16.33 -1.98 -7.01
CA GLU A 117 -17.73 -1.55 -7.04
C GLU A 117 -17.86 -0.32 -7.95
N LEU A 118 -18.46 -0.50 -9.13
CA LEU A 118 -18.67 0.59 -10.08
C LEU A 118 -19.79 1.54 -9.60
N PRO A 119 -19.74 2.83 -9.96
CA PRO A 119 -20.83 3.77 -9.67
C PRO A 119 -22.16 3.32 -10.30
N ALA A 120 -23.26 3.75 -9.69
CA ALA A 120 -24.59 3.51 -10.25
C ALA A 120 -24.69 4.03 -11.70
N GLY A 121 -25.19 3.20 -12.61
CA GLY A 121 -25.31 3.51 -14.03
C GLY A 121 -24.05 3.24 -14.88
N VAL A 122 -22.92 2.87 -14.26
CA VAL A 122 -21.73 2.43 -14.99
C VAL A 122 -21.71 0.90 -15.04
N GLU A 123 -22.06 0.34 -16.19
CA GLU A 123 -22.11 -1.12 -16.36
C GLU A 123 -20.72 -1.74 -16.53
N MET A 124 -19.83 -1.06 -17.26
CA MET A 124 -18.51 -1.57 -17.60
C MET A 124 -17.49 -0.45 -17.76
N VAL A 125 -16.21 -0.80 -17.64
CA VAL A 125 -15.08 0.10 -17.83
C VAL A 125 -14.18 -0.43 -18.95
N MET A 126 -13.86 0.43 -19.91
CA MET A 126 -13.05 0.07 -21.08
C MET A 126 -11.56 0.34 -20.84
N PRO A 127 -10.66 -0.41 -21.48
CA PRO A 127 -9.25 -0.05 -21.54
C PRO A 127 -9.06 1.35 -22.16
N GLY A 128 -8.31 2.23 -21.49
CA GLY A 128 -8.11 3.63 -21.86
C GLY A 128 -9.01 4.62 -21.09
N ASP A 129 -9.99 4.14 -20.31
CA ASP A 129 -10.88 5.02 -19.55
C ASP A 129 -10.22 5.59 -18.30
N ASN A 130 -10.68 6.79 -17.93
CA ASN A 130 -10.50 7.35 -16.59
C ASN A 130 -11.84 7.23 -15.85
N VAL A 131 -11.85 6.50 -14.75
CA VAL A 131 -13.07 6.20 -13.98
C VAL A 131 -12.82 6.38 -12.49
N SER A 132 -13.88 6.71 -11.76
CA SER A 132 -13.87 6.66 -10.30
C SER A 132 -14.74 5.51 -9.82
N PHE A 133 -14.25 4.71 -8.87
CA PHE A 133 -15.00 3.59 -8.30
C PHE A 133 -14.57 3.32 -6.85
N THR A 134 -15.37 2.52 -6.15
CA THR A 134 -15.08 2.07 -4.79
C THR A 134 -14.35 0.72 -4.83
N VAL A 135 -13.44 0.51 -3.90
CA VAL A 135 -12.69 -0.74 -3.74
C VAL A 135 -12.84 -1.24 -2.31
N GLU A 136 -13.06 -2.55 -2.18
CA GLU A 136 -13.03 -3.26 -0.89
C GLU A 136 -11.93 -4.33 -0.91
N LEU A 137 -10.90 -4.15 -0.08
CA LEU A 137 -9.75 -5.04 0.05
C LEU A 137 -10.05 -6.22 0.99
N ILE A 138 -9.53 -7.41 0.67
CA ILE A 138 -9.70 -8.59 1.54
C ILE A 138 -8.85 -8.53 2.83
N LYS A 139 -7.91 -7.59 2.90
CA LYS A 139 -7.03 -7.36 4.05
C LYS A 139 -6.78 -5.87 4.21
N PRO A 140 -6.63 -5.39 5.47
CA PRO A 140 -6.36 -3.98 5.72
C PRO A 140 -5.02 -3.54 5.13
N ILE A 141 -4.96 -2.33 4.60
CA ILE A 141 -3.74 -1.68 4.13
C ILE A 141 -3.61 -0.30 4.76
N ALA A 142 -2.39 0.05 5.16
CA ALA A 142 -2.08 1.39 5.64
C ALA A 142 -2.20 2.40 4.48
N MET A 143 -3.26 3.20 4.48
CA MET A 143 -3.56 4.15 3.41
C MET A 143 -4.05 5.50 3.94
N GLU A 144 -3.97 6.49 3.07
CA GLU A 144 -4.45 7.85 3.26
C GLU A 144 -4.84 8.42 1.88
N GLU A 145 -5.58 9.51 1.87
CA GLU A 145 -5.94 10.20 0.63
C GLU A 145 -4.69 10.67 -0.12
N GLY A 146 -4.70 10.52 -1.45
CA GLY A 146 -3.56 10.80 -2.31
C GLY A 146 -2.57 9.65 -2.48
N LEU A 147 -2.73 8.54 -1.74
CA LEU A 147 -1.88 7.36 -1.93
C LEU A 147 -2.11 6.76 -3.31
N ARG A 148 -1.02 6.60 -4.06
CA ARG A 148 -1.04 5.98 -5.40
C ARG A 148 -0.91 4.46 -5.30
N PHE A 149 -1.55 3.77 -6.23
CA PHE A 149 -1.49 2.32 -6.37
C PHE A 149 -1.54 1.89 -7.83
N ALA A 150 -1.19 0.64 -8.09
CA ALA A 150 -1.39 -0.01 -9.39
C ALA A 150 -2.42 -1.13 -9.25
N ILE A 151 -3.20 -1.36 -10.30
CA ILE A 151 -4.09 -2.51 -10.42
C ILE A 151 -3.39 -3.55 -11.28
N ARG A 152 -3.34 -4.79 -10.82
CA ARG A 152 -2.60 -5.88 -11.45
C ARG A 152 -3.47 -7.12 -11.62
N GLU A 153 -3.30 -7.78 -12.76
CA GLU A 153 -3.94 -9.05 -13.09
C GLU A 153 -2.90 -9.96 -13.76
N GLY A 154 -2.78 -11.21 -13.31
CA GLY A 154 -1.82 -12.16 -13.89
C GLY A 154 -0.36 -11.65 -13.87
N GLY A 155 0.00 -10.83 -12.88
CA GLY A 155 1.32 -10.21 -12.74
C GLY A 155 1.56 -8.96 -13.60
N ARG A 156 0.61 -8.58 -14.47
CA ARG A 156 0.68 -7.39 -15.35
C ARG A 156 -0.08 -6.22 -14.75
N THR A 157 0.41 -5.00 -14.98
CA THR A 157 -0.30 -3.77 -14.60
C THR A 157 -1.39 -3.48 -15.63
N VAL A 158 -2.62 -3.32 -15.15
CA VAL A 158 -3.81 -3.05 -15.97
C VAL A 158 -4.48 -1.72 -15.64
N GLY A 159 -4.09 -1.07 -14.54
CA GLY A 159 -4.57 0.25 -14.17
C GLY A 159 -3.61 0.97 -13.22
N ALA A 160 -3.71 2.29 -13.16
CA ALA A 160 -3.02 3.14 -12.22
C ALA A 160 -4.03 4.03 -11.51
N GLY A 161 -3.97 4.08 -10.19
CA GLY A 161 -4.97 4.77 -9.38
C GLY A 161 -4.40 5.62 -8.26
N VAL A 162 -5.26 6.49 -7.74
CA VAL A 162 -5.01 7.28 -6.54
C VAL A 162 -6.22 7.18 -5.62
N VAL A 163 -5.98 6.94 -4.34
CA VAL A 163 -7.01 6.98 -3.29
C VAL A 163 -7.54 8.40 -3.19
N THR A 164 -8.82 8.61 -3.45
CA THR A 164 -9.47 9.93 -3.37
C THR A 164 -10.15 10.15 -2.03
N LYS A 165 -10.63 9.07 -1.40
CA LYS A 165 -11.30 9.12 -0.10
C LYS A 165 -11.20 7.78 0.61
N VAL A 166 -10.88 7.81 1.91
CA VAL A 166 -10.93 6.62 2.76
C VAL A 166 -12.33 6.49 3.36
N LEU A 167 -12.93 5.29 3.26
CA LEU A 167 -14.29 5.04 3.73
C LEU A 167 -14.30 4.22 5.03
N GLU A 168 -13.48 3.16 5.10
CA GLU A 168 -13.38 2.24 6.24
C GLU A 168 -11.95 1.73 6.43
#